data_AF-A0A5K1GRI4-F1
#
_entry.id   AF-A0A5K1GRI4-F1
#
_cell.length_a   1.000
_cell.length_b   1.000
_cell.length_c   1.000
_cell.angle_alpha   90.00
_cell.angle_beta   90.00
_cell.angle_gamma   90.00
#
_symmetry.space_group_name_H-M   'P 1'
#
loop_
_entity.id
_entity.type
_entity.pdbx_description
1 polymer ?
#
loop_
_entity_poly.entity_id
_entity_poly.type
_entity_poly.pdbx_seq_one_letter_code
_entity_poly.pdbx_strand_id
1 'polypeptide(L)'
;MSSVGSEYVSGDGDGGGKLVVHVAENGRSFEVDCDEGMSVAAVQACLELLSGIPSNVQLLLCGDMKLETSRALSAYKLPCYGRDLFLYNRARLVPDSPPPAPERIEMPEITEPPSPSSSRNPHPLDDAPDPALKALPSYERQFRYHFQKGHSIYGSSQAKFDICRRLLREQKVQEKALETARGNMSHFYQIINQMYMDFMRFFSHQHRCHLDLLTNLDKEVEKLRSCKLHPALQTDSRKCLLDFIKEDGLRKTAENCASSHKQFESKVLQLKTMYSELKYRVDDLLLNKSSIGIREVEHMIKDHQHHLDEQTCIMQSL
;
A
#
# COMPACT_ATOMS: atom_id res chain seq x y z
N MET A 1 33.87 -39.31 20.34
CA MET A 1 33.94 -38.97 21.78
C MET A 1 34.23 -37.49 21.89
N SER A 2 33.35 -36.77 22.57
CA SER A 2 33.49 -35.42 23.16
C SER A 2 33.69 -34.26 22.16
N SER A 3 32.67 -33.45 21.83
CA SER A 3 31.88 -32.53 22.68
C SER A 3 32.73 -31.46 23.38
N VAL A 4 32.63 -30.23 22.88
CA VAL A 4 32.60 -29.01 23.70
C VAL A 4 31.59 -28.07 23.04
N GLY A 5 30.43 -27.94 23.68
CA GLY A 5 29.46 -26.89 23.40
C GLY A 5 29.96 -25.55 23.94
N SER A 6 29.63 -24.48 23.24
CA SER A 6 29.68 -23.14 23.79
C SER A 6 28.24 -22.70 23.98
N GLU A 7 27.84 -22.65 25.23
CA GLU A 7 26.52 -22.27 25.71
C GLU A 7 26.22 -20.81 25.41
N TYR A 8 24.93 -20.60 25.17
CA TYR A 8 24.24 -19.33 25.20
C TYR A 8 24.53 -18.58 26.50
N VAL A 9 24.99 -17.35 26.38
CA VAL A 9 24.77 -16.33 27.42
C VAL A 9 23.68 -15.42 26.89
N SER A 10 22.44 -15.76 27.27
CA SER A 10 21.31 -14.85 27.26
C SER A 10 21.52 -13.83 28.39
N GLY A 11 21.86 -12.59 28.04
CA GLY A 11 21.60 -11.40 28.86
C GLY A 11 20.54 -10.59 28.12
N ASP A 12 19.28 -10.60 28.56
CA ASP A 12 18.69 -9.79 29.65
C ASP A 12 18.41 -8.34 29.20
N GLY A 13 17.11 -8.09 28.93
CA GLY A 13 16.45 -6.82 29.22
C GLY A 13 16.70 -5.60 28.31
N ASP A 14 16.22 -5.63 27.06
CA ASP A 14 15.62 -4.43 26.46
C ASP A 14 14.46 -4.85 25.54
N GLY A 15 13.25 -4.88 26.09
CA GLY A 15 12.04 -5.35 25.41
C GLY A 15 11.46 -4.37 24.38
N GLY A 16 12.18 -3.28 24.08
CA GLY A 16 11.82 -2.30 23.06
C GLY A 16 12.43 -2.64 21.71
N GLY A 17 11.59 -3.01 20.75
CA GLY A 17 12.00 -3.10 19.35
C GLY A 17 11.63 -1.83 18.58
N LYS A 18 12.50 -1.41 17.66
CA LYS A 18 12.20 -0.30 16.75
C LYS A 18 11.42 -0.79 15.54
N LEU A 19 10.28 -0.15 15.28
CA LEU A 19 9.45 -0.40 14.11
C LEU A 19 9.60 0.77 13.12
N VAL A 20 10.10 0.48 11.92
CA VAL A 20 10.19 1.48 10.86
C VAL A 20 8.88 1.49 10.06
N VAL A 21 8.21 2.64 10.07
CA VAL A 21 6.93 2.85 9.39
C VAL A 21 7.09 3.86 8.27
N HIS A 22 6.67 3.48 7.07
CA HIS A 22 6.73 4.28 5.86
C HIS A 22 5.34 4.76 5.47
N VAL A 23 5.17 6.06 5.27
CA VAL A 23 3.93 6.62 4.73
C VAL A 23 3.91 6.40 3.22
N ALA A 24 2.96 5.59 2.74
CA ALA A 24 2.85 5.22 1.34
C ALA A 24 2.62 6.43 0.42
N GLU A 25 1.96 7.48 0.91
CA GLU A 25 1.59 8.66 0.12
C GLU A 25 2.78 9.56 -0.22
N ASN A 26 3.76 9.72 0.69
CA ASN A 26 4.86 10.69 0.55
C ASN A 26 6.26 10.09 0.77
N GLY A 27 6.36 8.80 1.12
CA GLY A 27 7.63 8.12 1.35
C GLY A 27 8.33 8.44 2.66
N ARG A 28 7.77 9.32 3.50
CA ARG A 28 8.36 9.67 4.80
C ARG A 28 8.39 8.45 5.71
N SER A 29 9.45 8.36 6.50
CA SER A 29 9.70 7.21 7.36
C SER A 29 9.79 7.67 8.81
N PHE A 30 9.18 6.90 9.71
CA PHE A 30 9.18 7.14 11.16
C PHE A 30 9.72 5.90 11.87
N GLU A 31 10.53 6.11 12.90
CA GLU A 31 10.86 5.07 13.86
C GLU A 31 9.88 5.17 15.03
N VAL A 32 9.19 4.07 15.33
CA VAL A 32 8.27 3.97 16.46
C VAL A 32 8.81 2.92 17.42
N ASP A 33 9.09 3.33 18.66
CA ASP A 33 9.47 2.41 19.73
C ASP A 33 8.25 1.60 20.16
N CYS A 34 8.32 0.28 20.00
CA CYS A 34 7.22 -0.64 20.24
C CYS A 34 7.71 -1.92 20.93
N ASP A 35 6.84 -2.60 21.67
CA ASP A 35 7.08 -3.95 22.16
C ASP A 35 6.18 -4.96 21.44
N GLU A 36 6.52 -6.26 21.49
CA GLU A 36 5.72 -7.33 20.88
C GLU A 36 4.28 -7.40 21.45
N GLY A 37 4.09 -6.91 22.67
CA GLY A 37 2.82 -6.81 23.37
C GLY A 37 1.95 -5.62 22.94
N MET A 38 2.53 -4.60 22.28
CA MET A 38 1.79 -3.41 21.86
C MET A 38 0.65 -3.79 20.92
N SER A 39 -0.52 -3.18 21.12
CA SER A 39 -1.63 -3.31 20.18
C SER A 39 -1.37 -2.50 18.92
N VAL A 40 -1.88 -2.97 17.78
CA VAL A 40 -1.87 -2.19 16.53
C VAL A 40 -2.57 -0.84 16.73
N ALA A 41 -3.64 -0.78 17.54
CA ALA A 41 -4.30 0.47 17.90
C ALA A 41 -3.38 1.51 18.55
N ALA A 42 -2.50 1.08 19.48
CA ALA A 42 -1.55 1.97 20.12
C ALA A 42 -0.52 2.53 19.11
N VAL A 43 -0.02 1.68 18.21
CA VAL A 43 0.86 2.14 17.11
C VAL A 43 0.14 3.12 16.20
N GLN A 44 -1.12 2.86 15.84
CA GLN A 44 -1.92 3.77 15.01
C GLN A 44 -2.12 5.14 15.67
N ALA A 45 -2.33 5.18 16.98
CA ALA A 45 -2.43 6.43 17.74
C ALA A 45 -1.11 7.22 17.74
N CYS A 46 0.04 6.56 17.88
CA CYS A 46 1.35 7.20 17.74
C CYS A 46 1.56 7.76 16.33
N LEU A 47 1.20 6.98 15.31
CA LEU A 47 1.31 7.40 13.91
C LEU A 47 0.38 8.55 13.55
N GLU A 48 -0.77 8.68 14.21
CA GLU A 48 -1.68 9.81 14.03
C GLU A 48 -0.99 11.13 14.44
N LEU A 49 -0.27 11.13 15.55
CA LEU A 49 0.51 12.29 16.01
C LEU A 49 1.67 12.62 15.06
N LEU A 50 2.35 11.61 14.51
CA LEU A 50 3.53 11.80 13.65
C LEU A 50 3.19 12.15 12.20
N SER A 51 2.15 11.54 11.65
CA SER A 51 1.78 11.66 10.23
C SER A 51 0.60 12.59 9.98
N GLY A 52 -0.20 12.90 11.01
CA GLY A 52 -1.46 13.62 10.88
C GLY A 52 -2.59 12.82 10.23
N ILE A 53 -2.40 11.52 9.97
CA ILE A 53 -3.43 10.64 9.41
C ILE A 53 -4.28 10.07 10.55
N PRO A 54 -5.60 10.33 10.60
CA PRO A 54 -6.46 9.83 11.66
C PRO A 54 -6.50 8.31 11.75
N SER A 55 -6.37 7.74 12.94
CA SER A 55 -6.30 6.28 13.19
C SER A 55 -7.43 5.47 12.56
N ASN A 56 -8.64 6.03 12.48
CA ASN A 56 -9.81 5.38 11.86
C ASN A 56 -9.69 5.19 10.33
N VAL A 57 -8.86 5.98 9.65
CA VAL A 57 -8.59 5.86 8.21
C VAL A 57 -7.21 5.28 7.91
N GLN A 58 -6.43 4.89 8.93
CA GLN A 58 -5.14 4.25 8.72
C GLN A 58 -5.31 2.79 8.25
N LEU A 59 -4.52 2.39 7.27
CA LEU A 59 -4.33 1.01 6.85
C LEU A 59 -2.84 0.68 6.96
N LEU A 60 -2.51 -0.36 7.72
CA LEU A 60 -1.13 -0.80 7.93
C LEU A 60 -0.92 -2.14 7.21
N LEU A 61 0.05 -2.18 6.29
CA LEU A 61 0.44 -3.40 5.59
C LEU A 61 1.90 -3.74 5.87
N CYS A 62 2.16 -5.02 6.16
CA CYS A 62 3.49 -5.59 6.31
C CYS A 62 3.60 -6.81 5.39
N GLY A 63 4.25 -6.64 4.23
CA GLY A 63 4.25 -7.66 3.18
C GLY A 63 2.84 -7.96 2.67
N ASP A 64 2.43 -9.22 2.72
CA ASP A 64 1.08 -9.69 2.36
C ASP A 64 0.06 -9.54 3.49
N MET A 65 0.48 -9.11 4.69
CA MET A 65 -0.37 -9.05 5.87
C MET A 65 -0.97 -7.66 6.07
N LYS A 66 -2.29 -7.62 6.26
CA LYS A 66 -3.00 -6.46 6.82
C LYS A 66 -3.01 -6.56 8.34
N LEU A 67 -2.56 -5.49 9.01
CA LEU A 67 -2.62 -5.40 10.47
C LEU A 67 -4.03 -5.00 10.91
N GLU A 68 -4.56 -5.75 11.88
CA GLU A 68 -5.89 -5.52 12.46
C GLU A 68 -5.73 -4.77 13.79
N THR A 69 -6.47 -3.67 13.93
CA THR A 69 -6.40 -2.75 15.07
C THR A 69 -6.54 -3.43 16.44
N SER A 70 -7.30 -4.52 16.52
CA SER A 70 -7.57 -5.27 17.75
C SER A 70 -6.46 -6.28 18.14
N ARG A 71 -5.46 -6.51 17.28
CA ARG A 71 -4.41 -7.51 17.52
C ARG A 71 -3.12 -6.86 18.04
N ALA A 72 -2.32 -7.66 18.75
CA ALA A 72 -0.97 -7.28 19.16
C ALA A 72 0.04 -7.43 18.00
N LEU A 73 1.15 -6.70 18.06
CA LEU A 73 2.23 -6.78 17.07
C LEU A 73 2.86 -8.18 16.97
N SER A 74 2.95 -8.91 18.09
CA SER A 74 3.38 -10.32 18.14
C SER A 74 2.62 -11.25 17.19
N ALA A 75 1.32 -11.00 16.94
CA ALA A 75 0.53 -11.80 16.00
C ALA A 75 1.05 -11.71 14.55
N TYR A 76 1.84 -10.68 14.26
CA TYR A 76 2.48 -10.40 12.97
C TYR A 76 4.00 -10.59 13.00
N LYS A 77 4.55 -11.09 14.12
CA LYS A 77 5.99 -11.20 14.38
C LYS A 77 6.68 -9.83 14.27
N LEU A 78 6.07 -8.81 14.88
CA LEU A 78 6.59 -7.45 14.97
C LEU A 78 6.80 -7.06 16.44
N PRO A 79 7.75 -6.16 16.75
CA PRO A 79 8.72 -5.54 15.84
C PRO A 79 9.78 -6.55 15.34
N CYS A 80 10.20 -6.43 14.08
CA CYS A 80 11.21 -7.30 13.47
C CYS A 80 12.12 -6.52 12.53
N TYR A 81 13.43 -6.69 12.70
CA TYR A 81 14.42 -5.97 11.90
C TYR A 81 14.31 -6.33 10.41
N GLY A 82 14.32 -5.30 9.56
CA GLY A 82 14.25 -5.47 8.10
C GLY A 82 12.85 -5.73 7.54
N ARG A 83 11.79 -5.62 8.34
CA ARG A 83 10.41 -5.59 7.85
C ARG A 83 9.89 -4.17 7.77
N ASP A 84 9.69 -3.69 6.55
CA ASP A 84 9.10 -2.38 6.25
C ASP A 84 7.58 -2.44 6.54
N LEU A 85 7.08 -1.58 7.44
CA LEU A 85 5.65 -1.40 7.65
C LEU A 85 5.16 -0.20 6.84
N PHE A 86 4.10 -0.36 6.05
CA PHE A 86 3.56 0.71 5.21
C PHE A 86 2.22 1.22 5.74
N LEU A 87 2.14 2.53 5.93
CA LEU A 87 0.94 3.27 6.32
C LEU A 87 0.26 3.89 5.10
N TYR A 88 -0.99 3.52 4.88
CA TYR A 88 -1.85 4.06 3.83
C TYR A 88 -3.02 4.84 4.44
N ASN A 89 -3.45 5.89 3.75
CA ASN A 89 -4.63 6.67 4.09
C ASN A 89 -5.84 6.14 3.31
N ARG A 90 -6.75 5.41 3.97
CA ARG A 90 -7.96 4.85 3.33
C ARG A 90 -8.86 5.91 2.75
N ALA A 91 -8.86 7.13 3.28
CA ALA A 91 -9.65 8.24 2.72
C ALA A 91 -9.20 8.63 1.31
N ARG A 92 -7.97 8.25 0.91
CA ARG A 92 -7.41 8.44 -0.43
C ARG A 92 -7.50 7.18 -1.30
N LEU A 93 -7.91 6.04 -0.75
CA LEU A 93 -8.07 4.77 -1.48
C LEU A 93 -9.50 4.59 -2.00
N VAL A 94 -10.19 5.69 -2.28
CA VAL A 94 -11.55 5.70 -2.83
C VAL A 94 -11.50 6.13 -4.30
N PRO A 95 -12.46 5.66 -5.13
CA PRO A 95 -12.60 6.16 -6.49
C PRO A 95 -12.68 7.69 -6.51
N ASP A 96 -12.02 8.30 -7.51
CA ASP A 96 -12.04 9.74 -7.76
C ASP A 96 -11.52 10.61 -6.60
N SER A 97 -10.72 10.03 -5.68
CA SER A 97 -10.09 10.83 -4.63
C SER A 97 -9.13 11.85 -5.26
N PRO A 98 -9.15 13.13 -4.83
CA PRO A 98 -8.25 14.12 -5.38
C PRO A 98 -6.80 13.78 -5.01
N PRO A 99 -5.83 14.11 -5.90
CA PRO A 99 -4.43 13.89 -5.61
C PRO A 99 -4.01 14.63 -4.33
N PRO A 100 -3.00 14.13 -3.62
CA PRO A 100 -2.48 14.82 -2.45
C PRO A 100 -1.91 16.18 -2.86
N ALA A 101 -1.96 17.14 -1.93
CA ALA A 101 -1.41 18.46 -2.17
C ALA A 101 0.11 18.34 -2.43
N PRO A 102 0.68 19.13 -3.37
CA PRO A 102 2.11 19.11 -3.59
C PRO A 102 2.88 19.42 -2.30
N GLU A 103 3.92 18.65 -2.03
CA GLU A 103 4.81 18.92 -0.90
C GLU A 103 5.51 20.28 -1.12
N ARG A 104 5.47 21.13 -0.08
CA ARG A 104 6.22 22.38 -0.08
C ARG A 104 7.67 22.07 0.26
N ILE A 105 8.54 22.17 -0.74
CA ILE A 105 9.98 21.98 -0.55
C ILE A 105 10.62 23.37 -0.43
N GLU A 106 11.15 23.67 0.76
CA GLU A 106 11.88 24.91 0.99
C GLU A 106 13.26 24.82 0.31
N MET A 107 13.42 25.57 -0.78
CA MET A 107 14.68 25.65 -1.50
C MET A 107 15.60 26.67 -0.81
N PRO A 108 16.83 26.29 -0.43
CA PRO A 108 17.79 27.22 0.15
C PRO A 108 18.09 28.36 -0.83
N GLU A 109 17.75 29.59 -0.46
CA GLU A 109 18.11 30.80 -1.20
C GLU A 109 19.57 31.18 -0.94
N ILE A 110 20.25 31.64 -1.98
CA ILE A 110 21.62 32.14 -1.86
C ILE A 110 21.54 33.57 -1.34
N THR A 111 22.03 33.80 -0.13
CA THR A 111 22.19 35.16 0.38
C THR A 111 23.51 35.73 -0.12
N GLU A 112 23.47 36.80 -0.91
CA GLU A 112 24.70 37.46 -1.36
C GLU A 112 25.35 38.23 -0.20
N PRO A 113 26.66 38.04 0.04
CA PRO A 113 27.36 38.86 1.00
C PRO A 113 27.43 40.31 0.51
N PRO A 114 27.49 41.28 1.43
CA PRO A 114 27.58 42.69 1.05
C PRO A 114 28.88 43.01 0.33
N SER A 115 28.83 43.95 -0.61
CA SER A 115 30.02 44.39 -1.35
C SER A 115 31.12 44.91 -0.42
N PRO A 116 32.39 44.59 -0.71
CA PRO A 116 33.52 45.03 0.11
C PRO A 116 33.64 46.55 0.06
N SER A 117 33.71 47.19 1.23
CA SER A 117 33.89 48.65 1.36
C SER A 117 34.81 48.98 2.53
N SER A 118 35.68 49.98 2.33
CA SER A 118 36.55 50.50 3.39
C SER A 118 35.76 51.21 4.49
N SER A 119 34.62 51.83 4.16
CA SER A 119 33.73 52.47 5.13
C SER A 119 33.13 51.48 6.14
N ARG A 120 32.92 50.22 5.73
CA ARG A 120 32.33 49.18 6.58
C ARG A 120 33.36 48.40 7.39
N ASN A 121 34.62 48.37 6.93
CA ASN A 121 35.72 47.70 7.61
C ASN A 121 37.02 48.48 7.40
N PRO A 122 37.22 49.60 8.12
CA PRO A 122 38.36 50.48 7.93
C PRO A 122 39.65 49.80 8.39
N HIS A 123 40.73 49.99 7.64
CA HIS A 123 42.04 49.43 7.93
C HIS A 123 43.09 50.55 8.04
N PRO A 124 44.06 50.47 8.98
CA PRO A 124 45.09 51.52 9.17
C PRO A 124 45.91 51.86 7.92
N LEU A 125 46.02 50.91 6.99
CA LEU A 125 46.76 51.07 5.74
C LEU A 125 45.91 51.67 4.59
N ASP A 126 44.62 51.92 4.77
CA ASP A 126 43.78 52.52 3.72
C ASP A 126 44.27 53.93 3.31
N ASP A 127 44.90 54.64 4.25
CA ASP A 127 45.46 55.98 4.07
C ASP A 127 46.98 55.95 3.86
N ALA A 128 47.58 54.78 3.64
CA ALA A 128 49.02 54.66 3.42
C ALA A 128 49.44 55.42 2.15
N PRO A 129 50.57 56.16 2.18
CA PRO A 129 51.07 56.89 1.02
C PRO A 129 51.67 55.96 -0.05
N ASP A 130 52.13 54.77 0.35
CA ASP A 130 52.61 53.73 -0.57
C ASP A 130 51.41 52.96 -1.17
N PRO A 131 51.21 53.01 -2.51
CA PRO A 131 50.13 52.30 -3.18
C PRO A 131 50.14 50.78 -2.94
N ALA A 132 51.32 50.17 -2.76
CA ALA A 132 51.44 48.73 -2.51
C ALA A 132 50.89 48.37 -1.13
N LEU A 133 51.18 49.17 -0.11
CA LEU A 133 50.66 48.99 1.25
C LEU A 133 49.16 49.29 1.33
N LYS A 134 48.68 50.28 0.58
CA LYS A 134 47.25 50.61 0.47
C LYS A 134 46.43 49.51 -0.23
N ALA A 135 47.06 48.71 -1.09
CA ALA A 135 46.38 47.62 -1.81
C ALA A 135 46.12 46.39 -0.90
N LEU A 136 46.94 46.13 0.11
CA LEU A 136 46.82 44.93 0.95
C LEU A 136 45.44 44.77 1.62
N PRO A 137 44.87 45.80 2.28
CA PRO A 137 43.53 45.67 2.87
C PRO A 137 42.43 45.55 1.82
N SER A 138 42.63 46.12 0.63
CA SER A 138 41.71 45.94 -0.49
C SER A 138 41.68 44.48 -0.95
N TYR A 139 42.86 43.86 -1.13
CA TYR A 139 42.96 42.44 -1.49
C TYR A 139 42.37 41.53 -0.41
N GLU A 140 42.64 41.80 0.87
CA GLU A 140 42.05 41.03 1.97
C GLU A 140 40.52 41.11 1.98
N ARG A 141 39.94 42.31 1.83
CA ARG A 141 38.48 42.49 1.77
C ARG A 141 37.86 41.76 0.57
N GLN A 142 38.50 41.86 -0.60
CA GLN A 142 38.04 41.16 -1.80
C GLN A 142 38.10 39.64 -1.59
N PHE A 143 39.21 39.12 -1.04
CA PHE A 143 39.36 37.71 -0.73
C PHE A 143 38.28 37.22 0.23
N ARG A 144 38.06 37.91 1.36
CA ARG A 144 36.98 37.57 2.31
C ARG A 144 35.59 37.60 1.67
N TYR A 145 35.32 38.60 0.83
CA TYR A 145 34.06 38.69 0.10
C TYR A 145 33.86 37.49 -0.82
N HIS A 146 34.87 37.13 -1.62
CA HIS A 146 34.80 35.99 -2.54
C HIS A 146 34.71 34.65 -1.80
N PHE A 147 35.45 34.49 -0.70
CA PHE A 147 35.34 33.33 0.18
C PHE A 147 33.92 33.17 0.74
N GLN A 148 33.34 34.24 1.30
CA GLN A 148 31.97 34.22 1.83
C GLN A 148 30.95 33.93 0.73
N LYS A 149 31.10 34.55 -0.44
CA LYS A 149 30.20 34.33 -1.58
C LYS A 149 30.27 32.87 -2.05
N GLY A 150 31.48 32.34 -2.21
CA GLY A 150 31.72 30.94 -2.57
C GLY A 150 31.10 29.99 -1.54
N HIS A 151 31.32 30.25 -0.26
CA HIS A 151 30.76 29.43 0.83
C HIS A 151 29.22 29.43 0.84
N SER A 152 28.58 30.59 0.64
CA SER A 152 27.12 30.68 0.55
C SER A 152 26.54 29.92 -0.65
N ILE A 153 27.20 29.98 -1.81
CA ILE A 153 26.82 29.21 -3.01
C ILE A 153 26.97 27.71 -2.75
N TYR A 154 28.14 27.30 -2.25
CA TYR A 154 28.43 25.90 -1.93
C TYR A 154 27.43 25.32 -0.93
N GLY A 155 27.16 26.03 0.17
CA GLY A 155 26.19 25.61 1.18
C GLY A 155 24.78 25.45 0.60
N SER A 156 24.34 26.37 -0.27
CA SER A 156 23.06 26.24 -0.98
C SER A 156 23.03 25.02 -1.91
N SER A 157 24.09 24.80 -2.69
CA SER A 157 24.20 23.63 -3.58
C SER A 157 24.15 22.32 -2.80
N GLN A 158 24.89 22.21 -1.70
CA GLN A 158 24.90 21.03 -0.85
C GLN A 158 23.51 20.74 -0.27
N ALA A 159 22.85 21.76 0.28
CA ALA A 159 21.51 21.63 0.84
C ALA A 159 20.47 21.23 -0.22
N LYS A 160 20.54 21.79 -1.44
CA LYS A 160 19.67 21.37 -2.57
C LYS A 160 19.90 19.91 -2.94
N PHE A 161 21.16 19.47 -2.97
CA PHE A 161 21.50 18.09 -3.29
C PHE A 161 21.03 17.11 -2.20
N ASP A 162 21.14 17.48 -0.93
CA ASP A 162 20.59 16.71 0.19
C ASP A 162 19.08 16.52 0.08
N ILE A 163 18.36 17.58 -0.32
CA ILE A 163 16.93 17.51 -0.60
C ILE A 163 16.64 16.54 -1.75
N CYS A 164 17.36 16.64 -2.88
CA CYS A 164 17.19 15.70 -4.00
C CYS A 164 17.42 14.24 -3.57
N ARG A 165 18.45 13.98 -2.76
CA ARG A 165 18.72 12.64 -2.21
C ARG A 165 17.60 12.15 -1.30
N ARG A 166 17.05 13.03 -0.45
CA ARG A 166 15.91 12.70 0.43
C ARG A 166 14.69 12.32 -0.41
N LEU A 167 14.31 13.17 -1.37
CA LEU A 167 13.15 12.96 -2.24
C LEU A 167 13.29 11.67 -3.05
N LEU A 168 14.50 11.34 -3.54
CA LEU A 168 14.74 10.07 -4.22
C LEU A 168 14.51 8.86 -3.30
N ARG A 169 14.96 8.93 -2.04
CA ARG A 169 14.70 7.84 -1.06
C ARG A 169 13.20 7.71 -0.78
N GLU A 170 12.52 8.83 -0.61
CA GLU A 170 11.06 8.87 -0.39
C GLU A 170 10.30 8.27 -1.60
N GLN A 171 10.70 8.60 -2.84
CA GLN A 171 10.14 8.00 -4.05
C GLN A 171 10.37 6.48 -4.13
N LYS A 172 11.57 6.00 -3.75
CA LYS A 172 11.84 4.55 -3.66
C LYS A 172 10.96 3.85 -2.64
N VAL A 173 10.66 4.52 -1.52
CA VAL A 173 9.73 4.02 -0.51
C VAL A 173 8.30 3.97 -1.06
N GLN A 174 7.85 4.99 -1.80
CA GLN A 174 6.55 4.98 -2.45
C GLN A 174 6.41 3.84 -3.47
N GLU A 175 7.46 3.56 -4.25
CA GLU A 175 7.51 2.42 -5.18
C GLU A 175 7.32 1.09 -4.42
N LYS A 176 8.10 0.87 -3.35
CA LYS A 176 7.94 -0.31 -2.48
C LYS A 176 6.55 -0.41 -1.85
N ALA A 177 5.96 0.71 -1.43
CA ALA A 177 4.62 0.75 -0.86
C ALA A 177 3.58 0.33 -1.91
N LEU A 178 3.76 0.77 -3.16
CA LEU A 178 2.89 0.41 -4.27
C LEU A 178 3.01 -1.09 -4.61
N GLU A 179 4.23 -1.63 -4.62
CA GLU A 179 4.48 -3.06 -4.80
C GLU A 179 3.84 -3.90 -3.67
N THR A 180 3.97 -3.45 -2.42
CA THR A 180 3.36 -4.08 -1.25
C THR A 180 1.83 -4.10 -1.37
N ALA A 181 1.22 -2.99 -1.76
CA ALA A 181 -0.22 -2.90 -1.99
C ALA A 181 -0.68 -3.82 -3.13
N ARG A 182 0.05 -3.86 -4.26
CA ARG A 182 -0.22 -4.79 -5.37
C ARG A 182 -0.12 -6.25 -4.92
N GLY A 183 0.90 -6.60 -4.14
CA GLY A 183 1.08 -7.94 -3.60
C GLY A 183 -0.07 -8.36 -2.68
N ASN A 184 -0.45 -7.49 -1.74
CA ASN A 184 -1.58 -7.71 -0.84
C ASN A 184 -2.91 -7.88 -1.60
N MET A 185 -3.17 -7.01 -2.59
CA MET A 185 -4.36 -7.10 -3.44
C MET A 185 -4.39 -8.40 -4.26
N SER A 186 -3.25 -8.80 -4.84
CA SER A 186 -3.13 -10.05 -5.59
C SER A 186 -3.45 -11.26 -4.72
N HIS A 187 -2.93 -11.28 -3.47
CA HIS A 187 -3.20 -12.35 -2.51
C HIS A 187 -4.70 -12.47 -2.19
N PHE A 188 -5.36 -11.36 -1.84
CA PHE A 188 -6.80 -11.38 -1.55
C PHE A 188 -7.65 -11.72 -2.77
N TYR A 189 -7.26 -11.25 -3.95
CA TYR A 189 -7.95 -11.61 -5.18
C TYR A 189 -7.87 -13.11 -5.47
N GLN A 190 -6.73 -13.76 -5.23
CA GLN A 190 -6.61 -15.22 -5.39
C GLN A 190 -7.60 -15.97 -4.50
N ILE A 191 -7.77 -15.53 -3.25
CA ILE A 191 -8.76 -16.09 -2.31
C ILE A 191 -10.18 -15.92 -2.86
N ILE A 192 -10.54 -14.71 -3.31
CA ILE A 192 -11.87 -14.42 -3.87
C ILE A 192 -12.12 -15.24 -5.15
N ASN A 193 -11.15 -15.34 -6.05
CA ASN A 193 -11.23 -16.13 -7.27
C ASN A 193 -11.46 -17.62 -6.94
N GLN A 194 -10.75 -18.17 -5.95
CA GLN A 194 -10.96 -19.56 -5.53
C GLN A 194 -12.38 -19.78 -4.98
N MET A 195 -12.83 -18.91 -4.08
CA MET A 195 -14.19 -18.97 -3.52
C MET A 195 -15.27 -18.87 -4.61
N TYR A 196 -15.09 -17.98 -5.57
CA TYR A 196 -15.99 -17.83 -6.71
C TYR A 196 -16.03 -19.09 -7.58
N MET A 197 -14.87 -19.66 -7.91
CA MET A 197 -14.78 -20.88 -8.73
C MET A 197 -15.43 -22.08 -8.05
N ASP A 198 -15.22 -22.26 -6.74
CA ASP A 198 -15.85 -23.34 -5.99
C ASP A 198 -17.36 -23.15 -5.87
N PHE A 199 -17.83 -21.92 -5.61
CA PHE A 199 -19.25 -21.59 -5.62
C PHE A 199 -19.88 -21.89 -6.99
N MET A 200 -19.25 -21.45 -8.07
CA MET A 200 -19.78 -21.64 -9.43
C MET A 200 -19.84 -23.10 -9.84
N ARG A 201 -18.87 -23.93 -9.40
CA ARG A 201 -18.89 -25.38 -9.60
C ARG A 201 -20.08 -26.01 -8.90
N PHE A 202 -20.28 -25.69 -7.62
CA PHE A 202 -21.39 -26.22 -6.82
C PHE A 202 -22.75 -25.76 -7.37
N PHE A 203 -22.89 -24.46 -7.67
CA PHE A 203 -24.09 -23.89 -8.25
C PHE A 203 -24.47 -24.57 -9.56
N SER A 204 -23.52 -24.74 -10.49
CA SER A 204 -23.81 -25.32 -11.81
C SER A 204 -24.34 -26.75 -11.70
N HIS A 205 -23.78 -27.53 -10.76
CA HIS A 205 -24.25 -28.88 -10.49
C HIS A 205 -25.68 -28.88 -9.90
N GLN A 206 -25.90 -28.13 -8.82
CA GLN A 206 -27.21 -28.04 -8.15
C GLN A 206 -28.29 -27.48 -9.07
N HIS A 207 -27.95 -26.44 -9.85
CA HIS A 207 -28.85 -25.82 -10.80
C HIS A 207 -29.33 -26.83 -11.85
N ARG A 208 -28.41 -27.65 -12.39
CA ARG A 208 -28.78 -28.70 -13.35
C ARG A 208 -29.70 -29.75 -12.74
N CYS A 209 -29.38 -30.23 -11.53
CA CYS A 209 -30.22 -31.22 -10.83
C CYS A 209 -31.61 -30.68 -10.54
N HIS A 210 -31.71 -29.43 -10.06
CA HIS A 210 -33.00 -28.83 -9.74
C HIS A 210 -33.82 -28.54 -11.00
N LEU A 211 -33.17 -28.05 -12.07
CA LEU A 211 -33.84 -27.84 -13.36
C LEU A 211 -34.39 -29.15 -13.92
N ASP A 212 -33.60 -30.23 -13.89
CA ASP A 212 -34.02 -31.55 -14.36
C ASP A 212 -35.27 -32.04 -13.61
N LEU A 213 -35.28 -31.95 -12.26
CA LEU A 213 -36.43 -32.31 -11.43
C LEU A 213 -37.69 -31.52 -11.81
N LEU A 214 -37.56 -30.20 -11.98
CA LEU A 214 -38.68 -29.33 -12.35
C LEU A 214 -39.20 -29.64 -13.75
N THR A 215 -38.32 -29.89 -14.72
CA THR A 215 -38.71 -30.19 -16.10
C THR A 215 -39.34 -31.58 -16.27
N ASN A 216 -38.96 -32.54 -15.44
CA ASN A 216 -39.48 -33.91 -15.52
C ASN A 216 -40.72 -34.16 -14.65
N LEU A 217 -41.16 -33.19 -13.85
CA LEU A 217 -42.25 -33.38 -12.89
C LEU A 217 -43.54 -33.88 -13.56
N ASP A 218 -43.99 -33.22 -14.64
CA ASP A 218 -45.23 -33.60 -15.32
C ASP A 218 -45.17 -35.02 -15.88
N LYS A 219 -44.00 -35.40 -16.42
CA LYS A 219 -43.76 -36.76 -16.93
C LYS A 219 -43.84 -37.80 -15.82
N GLU A 220 -43.26 -37.53 -14.64
CA GLU A 220 -43.33 -38.45 -13.51
C GLU A 220 -44.73 -38.50 -12.89
N VAL A 221 -45.49 -37.39 -12.88
CA VAL A 221 -46.91 -37.38 -12.47
C VAL A 221 -47.76 -38.25 -13.40
N GLU A 222 -47.58 -38.14 -14.72
CA GLU A 222 -48.30 -38.99 -15.67
C GLU A 222 -47.89 -40.47 -15.55
N LYS A 223 -46.63 -40.75 -15.25
CA LYS A 223 -46.16 -42.11 -14.95
C LYS A 223 -46.87 -42.68 -13.72
N LEU A 224 -46.99 -41.92 -12.64
CA LEU A 224 -47.75 -42.33 -11.45
C LEU A 224 -49.24 -42.58 -11.75
N ARG A 225 -49.83 -41.78 -12.64
CA ARG A 225 -51.22 -41.94 -13.10
C ARG A 225 -51.42 -43.24 -13.88
N SER A 226 -50.46 -43.61 -14.73
CA SER A 226 -50.51 -44.83 -15.54
C SER A 226 -50.22 -46.13 -14.76
N CYS A 227 -49.53 -46.04 -13.62
CA CYS A 227 -49.27 -47.19 -12.74
C CYS A 227 -50.52 -47.59 -11.94
N LYS A 228 -51.27 -48.57 -12.45
CA LYS A 228 -52.45 -49.14 -11.79
C LYS A 228 -52.09 -49.94 -10.55
N LEU A 229 -52.94 -49.87 -9.53
CA LEU A 229 -52.82 -50.68 -8.32
C LEU A 229 -53.20 -52.14 -8.60
N HIS A 230 -52.65 -53.06 -7.80
CA HIS A 230 -53.09 -54.45 -7.82
C HIS A 230 -54.61 -54.53 -7.56
N PRO A 231 -55.38 -55.39 -8.26
CA PRO A 231 -56.84 -55.41 -8.15
C PRO A 231 -57.38 -55.55 -6.72
N ALA A 232 -56.72 -56.34 -5.87
CA ALA A 232 -57.11 -56.51 -4.46
C ALA A 232 -56.96 -55.24 -3.59
N LEU A 233 -56.24 -54.22 -4.08
CA LEU A 233 -55.99 -52.96 -3.37
C LEU A 233 -56.79 -51.78 -3.97
N GLN A 234 -57.52 -52.02 -5.06
CA GLN A 234 -58.34 -51.00 -5.70
C GLN A 234 -59.61 -50.74 -4.88
N THR A 235 -59.98 -49.48 -4.78
CA THR A 235 -61.26 -49.03 -4.21
C THR A 235 -61.89 -48.03 -5.15
N ASP A 236 -63.14 -47.64 -4.92
CA ASP A 236 -63.81 -46.60 -5.71
C ASP A 236 -62.99 -45.28 -5.76
N SER A 237 -62.24 -45.02 -4.69
CA SER A 237 -61.41 -43.82 -4.50
C SER A 237 -59.93 -43.97 -4.85
N ARG A 238 -59.43 -45.20 -5.13
CA ARG A 238 -58.00 -45.47 -5.36
C ARG A 238 -57.80 -46.51 -6.45
N LYS A 239 -57.24 -46.11 -7.57
CA LYS A 239 -57.06 -46.90 -8.80
C LYS A 239 -55.61 -46.93 -9.28
N CYS A 240 -54.83 -45.87 -9.03
CA CYS A 240 -53.44 -45.73 -9.45
C CYS A 240 -52.56 -45.21 -8.31
N LEU A 241 -51.23 -45.21 -8.51
CA LEU A 241 -50.29 -44.71 -7.51
C LEU A 241 -50.44 -43.21 -7.24
N LEU A 242 -50.89 -42.43 -8.23
CA LEU A 242 -51.12 -41.00 -8.07
C LEU A 242 -52.20 -40.68 -7.01
N ASP A 243 -53.19 -41.56 -6.82
CA ASP A 243 -54.29 -41.36 -5.86
C ASP A 243 -53.83 -41.32 -4.38
N PHE A 244 -52.58 -41.68 -4.11
CA PHE A 244 -51.95 -41.58 -2.79
C PHE A 244 -51.25 -40.23 -2.54
N ILE A 245 -51.19 -39.36 -3.56
CA ILE A 245 -50.47 -38.10 -3.52
C ILE A 245 -51.45 -36.96 -3.76
N LYS A 246 -51.27 -35.85 -3.02
CA LYS A 246 -52.03 -34.62 -3.26
C LYS A 246 -51.43 -33.89 -4.47
N GLU A 247 -51.93 -34.17 -5.68
CA GLU A 247 -51.41 -33.61 -6.93
C GLU A 247 -51.35 -32.08 -6.89
N ASP A 248 -52.42 -31.40 -6.46
CA ASP A 248 -52.46 -29.93 -6.38
C ASP A 248 -51.38 -29.37 -5.45
N GLY A 249 -51.12 -30.05 -4.33
CA GLY A 249 -50.07 -29.66 -3.38
C GLY A 249 -48.67 -29.84 -3.97
N LEU A 250 -48.46 -30.91 -4.73
CA LEU A 250 -47.20 -31.19 -5.43
C LEU A 250 -46.94 -30.15 -6.52
N ARG A 251 -47.95 -29.85 -7.36
CA ARG A 251 -47.86 -28.82 -8.41
C ARG A 251 -47.56 -27.44 -7.84
N LYS A 252 -48.27 -27.03 -6.76
CA LYS A 252 -48.00 -25.77 -6.07
C LYS A 252 -46.57 -25.71 -5.49
N THR A 253 -46.09 -26.81 -4.92
CA THR A 253 -44.71 -26.88 -4.40
C THR A 253 -43.70 -26.73 -5.54
N ALA A 254 -43.94 -27.34 -6.69
CA ALA A 254 -43.09 -27.22 -7.86
C ALA A 254 -43.08 -25.80 -8.45
N GLU A 255 -44.23 -25.13 -8.50
CA GLU A 255 -44.31 -23.72 -8.92
C GLU A 255 -43.51 -22.79 -7.99
N ASN A 256 -43.60 -23.02 -6.68
CA ASN A 256 -42.80 -22.30 -5.69
C ASN A 256 -41.30 -22.57 -5.87
N CYS A 257 -40.91 -23.83 -6.07
CA CYS A 257 -39.53 -24.22 -6.35
C CYS A 257 -39.00 -23.59 -7.64
N ALA A 258 -39.80 -23.60 -8.71
CA ALA A 258 -39.44 -22.97 -9.98
C ALA A 258 -39.28 -21.45 -9.86
N SER A 259 -40.14 -20.80 -9.07
CA SER A 259 -40.03 -19.38 -8.77
C SER A 259 -38.74 -19.07 -8.00
N SER A 260 -38.45 -19.85 -6.95
CA SER A 260 -37.21 -19.72 -6.18
C SER A 260 -35.96 -20.01 -7.03
N HIS A 261 -36.01 -21.00 -7.92
CA HIS A 261 -34.93 -21.34 -8.84
C HIS A 261 -34.56 -20.15 -9.73
N LYS A 262 -35.57 -19.54 -10.37
CA LYS A 262 -35.39 -18.35 -11.23
C LYS A 262 -34.87 -17.14 -10.45
N GLN A 263 -35.39 -16.92 -9.24
CA GLN A 263 -34.92 -15.81 -8.39
C GLN A 263 -33.44 -15.98 -8.01
N PHE A 264 -33.04 -17.20 -7.62
CA PHE A 264 -31.66 -17.48 -7.27
C PHE A 264 -30.73 -17.39 -8.48
N GLU A 265 -31.16 -17.88 -9.65
CA GLU A 265 -30.45 -17.73 -10.92
C GLU A 265 -30.18 -16.26 -11.25
N SER A 266 -31.18 -15.38 -11.07
CA SER A 266 -31.01 -13.94 -11.25
C SER A 266 -29.93 -13.35 -10.33
N LYS A 267 -29.88 -13.79 -9.06
CA LYS A 267 -28.82 -13.38 -8.12
C LYS A 267 -27.44 -13.89 -8.52
N VAL A 268 -27.34 -15.10 -9.03
CA VAL A 268 -26.07 -15.63 -9.55
C VAL A 268 -25.61 -14.88 -10.79
N LEU A 269 -26.54 -14.44 -11.66
CA LEU A 269 -26.20 -13.58 -12.79
C LEU A 269 -25.63 -12.23 -12.34
N GLN A 270 -26.22 -11.61 -11.32
CA GLN A 270 -25.69 -10.37 -10.72
C GLN A 270 -24.27 -10.59 -10.17
N LEU A 271 -24.04 -11.69 -9.45
CA LEU A 271 -22.71 -12.06 -8.96
C LEU A 271 -21.69 -12.24 -10.10
N LYS A 272 -22.06 -12.91 -11.20
CA LYS A 272 -21.19 -13.08 -12.37
C LYS A 272 -20.77 -11.75 -12.99
N THR A 273 -21.69 -10.78 -13.06
CA THR A 273 -21.39 -9.43 -13.56
C THR A 273 -20.39 -8.72 -12.64
N MET A 274 -20.66 -8.70 -11.33
CA MET A 274 -19.76 -8.09 -10.34
C MET A 274 -18.38 -8.73 -10.35
N TYR A 275 -18.31 -10.07 -10.47
CA TYR A 275 -17.05 -10.80 -10.54
C TYR A 275 -16.26 -10.49 -11.81
N SER A 276 -16.94 -10.44 -12.95
CA SER A 276 -16.29 -10.10 -14.23
C SER A 276 -15.69 -8.70 -14.20
N GLU A 277 -16.39 -7.74 -13.60
CA GLU A 277 -15.89 -6.39 -13.40
C GLU A 277 -14.68 -6.36 -12.45
N LEU A 278 -14.76 -7.05 -11.31
CA LEU A 278 -13.64 -7.17 -10.37
C LEU A 278 -12.40 -7.76 -11.06
N LYS A 279 -12.58 -8.86 -11.79
CA LYS A 279 -11.50 -9.52 -12.55
C LYS A 279 -10.85 -8.57 -13.54
N TYR A 280 -11.65 -7.88 -14.34
CA TYR A 280 -11.14 -6.91 -15.32
C TYR A 280 -10.31 -5.80 -14.66
N ARG A 281 -10.79 -5.22 -13.55
CA ARG A 281 -10.07 -4.16 -12.83
C ARG A 281 -8.76 -4.66 -12.20
N VAL A 282 -8.75 -5.89 -11.68
CA VAL A 282 -7.52 -6.49 -11.12
C VAL A 282 -6.51 -6.78 -12.22
N ASP A 283 -6.96 -7.36 -13.34
CA ASP A 283 -6.08 -7.67 -14.47
C ASP A 283 -5.46 -6.39 -15.06
N ASP A 284 -6.25 -5.32 -15.24
CA ASP A 284 -5.76 -4.00 -15.66
C ASP A 284 -4.69 -3.43 -14.71
N LEU A 285 -4.95 -3.45 -13.40
CA LEU A 285 -4.03 -2.94 -12.38
C LEU A 285 -2.70 -3.72 -12.34
N LEU A 286 -2.73 -5.03 -12.60
CA LEU A 286 -1.54 -5.88 -12.63
C LEU A 286 -0.71 -5.70 -13.92
N LEU A 287 -1.37 -5.38 -15.04
CA LEU A 287 -0.71 -5.09 -16.32
C LEU A 287 -0.08 -3.68 -16.32
N ASN A 288 -0.75 -2.73 -15.68
CA ASN A 288 -0.29 -1.34 -15.58
C ASN A 288 0.81 -1.20 -14.52
N LYS A 289 2.05 -1.57 -14.87
CA LYS A 289 3.23 -1.22 -14.08
C LYS A 289 3.52 0.27 -14.22
N SER A 290 3.37 1.00 -13.12
CA SER A 290 3.82 2.37 -12.96
C SER A 290 5.34 2.44 -13.19
N SER A 291 5.79 2.97 -14.33
CA SER A 291 7.20 3.30 -14.52
C SER A 291 7.45 4.67 -13.89
N ILE A 292 7.67 4.70 -12.59
CA ILE A 292 8.22 5.90 -11.98
C ILE A 292 9.68 5.97 -12.48
N GLY A 293 10.09 7.10 -13.06
CA GLY A 293 11.45 7.33 -13.58
C GLY A 293 12.54 7.38 -12.48
N ILE A 294 12.40 6.62 -11.40
CA ILE A 294 13.29 6.60 -10.23
C ILE A 294 14.72 6.32 -10.67
N ARG A 295 14.93 5.41 -11.62
CA ARG A 295 16.26 5.10 -12.16
C ARG A 295 16.88 6.28 -12.92
N GLU A 296 16.07 7.03 -13.65
CA GLU A 296 16.52 8.22 -14.38
C GLU A 296 16.89 9.35 -13.40
N VAL A 297 16.06 9.58 -12.39
CA VAL A 297 16.34 10.56 -11.32
C VAL A 297 17.59 10.16 -10.52
N GLU A 298 17.73 8.87 -10.20
CA GLU A 298 18.93 8.36 -9.54
C GLU A 298 20.19 8.59 -10.38
N HIS A 299 20.12 8.36 -11.69
CA HIS A 299 21.22 8.63 -12.60
C HIS A 299 21.55 10.12 -12.66
N MET A 300 20.54 10.98 -12.82
CA MET A 300 20.73 12.43 -12.83
C MET A 300 21.38 12.95 -11.54
N ILE A 301 20.97 12.46 -10.37
CA ILE A 301 21.58 12.86 -9.08
C ILE A 301 23.04 12.41 -9.01
N LYS A 302 23.35 11.19 -9.46
CA LYS A 302 24.74 10.68 -9.51
C LYS A 302 25.58 11.51 -10.48
N ASP A 303 25.04 11.84 -11.64
CA ASP A 303 25.73 12.64 -12.63
C ASP A 303 26.04 14.02 -12.05
N HIS A 304 25.10 14.68 -11.37
CA HIS A 304 25.34 16.03 -10.82
C HIS A 304 26.25 16.05 -9.56
N GLN A 305 26.64 14.89 -9.01
CA GLN A 305 27.58 14.83 -7.89
C GLN A 305 28.93 15.47 -8.23
N HIS A 306 29.42 15.33 -9.47
CA HIS A 306 30.72 15.90 -9.85
C HIS A 306 30.77 17.43 -9.69
N HIS A 307 29.66 18.14 -9.89
CA HIS A 307 29.61 19.59 -9.68
C HIS A 307 29.79 19.98 -8.22
N LEU A 308 29.32 19.17 -7.27
CA LEU A 308 29.60 19.38 -5.85
C LEU A 308 31.06 19.09 -5.52
N ASP A 309 31.65 18.09 -6.15
CA ASP A 309 33.05 17.73 -5.96
C ASP A 309 33.95 18.87 -6.48
N GLU A 310 33.65 19.44 -7.65
CA GLU A 310 34.32 20.63 -8.19
C GLU A 310 34.18 21.85 -7.25
N GLN A 311 32.97 22.13 -6.76
CA GLN A 311 32.76 23.22 -5.79
C GLN A 311 33.54 22.98 -4.49
N THR A 312 33.66 21.72 -4.06
CA THR A 312 34.47 21.36 -2.89
C THR A 312 35.95 21.68 -3.13
N CYS A 313 36.49 21.34 -4.31
CA CYS A 313 37.87 21.70 -4.68
C CYS A 313 38.10 23.21 -4.74
N ILE A 314 37.13 23.98 -5.28
CA ILE A 314 37.19 25.45 -5.29
C ILE A 314 37.24 25.99 -3.86
N MET A 315 36.36 25.49 -2.98
CA MET A 315 36.31 25.91 -1.57
C MET A 315 37.56 25.55 -0.78
N GLN A 316 38.28 24.49 -1.15
CA GLN A 316 39.56 24.13 -0.53
C GLN A 316 40.73 24.99 -1.02
N SER A 317 40.58 25.62 -2.20
CA SER A 317 41.59 26.47 -2.82
C SER A 317 41.44 27.96 -2.45
N LEU A 318 40.25 28.35 -1.98
CA LEU A 318 39.93 29.65 -1.40
C LEU A 318 40.25 29.66 0.09
#